data_AF-A0A1H4XVL1-F1
#
_entry.id   AF-A0A1H4XVL1-F1
#
_cell.length_a   1.000
_cell.length_b   1.000
_cell.length_c   1.000
_cell.angle_alpha   90.00
_cell.angle_beta   90.00
_cell.angle_gamma   90.00
#
_symmetry.space_group_name_H-M   'P 1'
#
loop_
_entity.id
_entity.type
_entity.pdbx_description
1 polymer ?
#
loop_
_entity_poly.entity_id
_entity_poly.type
_entity_poly.pdbx_seq_one_letter_code
_entity_poly.pdbx_strand_id
1 'polypeptide(L)'
;MGQVLGGLVLVAVLIGAFWYGYRVRNREPEPPKPEEQPHRPDTGALPGETSEYRKPAEMPQTDGEHRLMPYQLKNGGTETSSDPPSEEKRKWGGISSGGFGSGGTGHGD
;
A
#
# COMPACT_ATOMS: atom_id res chain seq x y z
N MET A 1 34.37 33.26 -25.12
CA MET A 1 34.11 32.12 -26.02
C MET A 1 34.08 30.77 -25.30
N GLY A 2 35.08 30.45 -24.44
CA GLY A 2 35.12 29.16 -23.71
C GLY A 2 33.91 28.87 -22.82
N GLN A 3 33.38 29.86 -22.09
CA GLN A 3 32.15 29.69 -21.29
C GLN A 3 30.91 29.38 -22.13
N VAL A 4 30.80 29.98 -23.33
CA VAL A 4 29.67 29.73 -24.25
C VAL A 4 29.77 28.32 -24.81
N LEU A 5 30.96 27.87 -25.20
CA LEU A 5 31.19 26.48 -25.64
C LEU A 5 30.92 25.48 -24.52
N GLY A 6 31.39 25.75 -23.31
CA GLY A 6 31.13 24.89 -22.14
C GLY A 6 29.64 24.78 -21.84
N GLY A 7 28.92 25.92 -21.88
CA GLY A 7 27.47 25.94 -21.73
C GLY A 7 26.75 25.15 -22.83
N LEU A 8 27.18 25.28 -24.09
CA LEU A 8 26.59 24.55 -25.21
C LEU A 8 26.80 23.03 -25.08
N VAL A 9 28.00 22.60 -24.67
CA VAL A 9 28.31 21.19 -24.42
C VAL A 9 27.45 20.64 -23.29
N LEU A 10 27.31 21.37 -22.18
CA LEU A 10 26.47 20.96 -21.06
C LEU A 10 25.00 20.79 -21.49
N VAL A 11 24.45 21.75 -22.23
CA VAL A 11 23.08 21.68 -22.75
C VAL A 11 22.89 20.49 -23.68
N ALA A 12 23.83 20.24 -24.59
CA ALA A 12 23.78 19.09 -25.50
C ALA A 12 23.77 17.76 -24.74
N VAL A 13 24.59 17.63 -23.69
CA VAL A 13 24.62 16.44 -22.82
C VAL A 13 23.28 16.26 -22.09
N LEU A 14 22.70 17.33 -21.53
CA LEU A 14 21.42 17.26 -20.83
C LEU A 14 20.27 16.87 -21.74
N ILE A 15 20.22 17.44 -22.96
CA ILE A 15 19.23 17.07 -23.97
C ILE A 15 19.39 15.60 -24.36
N GLY A 16 20.62 15.13 -24.58
CA GLY A 16 20.91 13.74 -24.90
C GLY A 16 20.46 12.77 -23.80
N ALA A 17 20.75 13.09 -22.53
CA ALA A 17 20.32 12.28 -21.39
C ALA A 17 18.79 12.23 -21.27
N PHE A 18 18.10 13.37 -21.41
CA PHE A 18 16.65 13.44 -21.40
C PHE A 18 16.01 12.63 -22.54
N TRP A 19 16.52 12.79 -23.76
CA TRP A 19 16.04 12.05 -24.93
C TRP A 19 16.21 10.53 -24.77
N TYR A 20 17.34 10.09 -24.22
CA TYR A 20 17.57 8.68 -23.91
C TYR A 20 16.57 8.14 -22.88
N GLY A 21 16.35 8.86 -21.78
CA GLY A 21 15.36 8.47 -20.76
C GLY A 21 13.94 8.40 -21.31
N TYR A 22 13.54 9.40 -22.11
CA TYR A 22 12.24 9.40 -22.80
C TYR A 22 12.09 8.21 -23.74
N ARG A 23 13.14 7.87 -24.51
CA ARG A 23 13.12 6.71 -25.42
C ARG A 23 13.00 5.38 -24.68
N VAL A 24 13.61 5.25 -23.50
CA VAL A 24 13.45 4.05 -22.65
C VAL A 24 12.01 3.94 -22.16
N ARG A 25 11.45 5.02 -21.61
CA ARG A 25 10.05 5.05 -21.14
C ARG A 25 9.04 4.74 -22.25
N ASN A 26 9.25 5.24 -23.46
CA ASN A 26 8.37 4.96 -24.60
C ASN A 26 8.41 3.50 -25.09
N ARG A 27 9.38 2.69 -24.64
CA ARG A 27 9.41 1.25 -24.92
C ARG A 27 8.60 0.45 -23.90
N GLU A 28 8.23 1.05 -22.78
CA GLU A 28 7.32 0.44 -21.83
C GLU A 28 5.89 0.47 -22.40
N PRO A 29 5.06 -0.55 -22.12
CA PRO A 29 3.67 -0.54 -22.51
C PRO A 29 2.97 0.69 -21.91
N GLU A 30 2.03 1.25 -22.66
CA GLU A 30 1.20 2.35 -22.15
C GLU A 30 0.48 1.90 -20.87
N PRO A 31 0.31 2.80 -19.89
CA PRO A 31 -0.56 2.53 -18.76
C PRO A 31 -1.94 2.05 -19.27
N PRO A 32 -2.54 1.04 -18.63
CA PRO A 32 -3.82 0.51 -19.07
C PRO A 32 -4.86 1.62 -19.09
N LYS A 33 -5.66 1.65 -20.16
CA LYS A 33 -6.74 2.64 -20.28
C LYS A 33 -7.79 2.40 -19.19
N PRO A 34 -8.58 3.42 -18.79
CA PRO A 34 -9.66 3.23 -17.82
C PRO A 34 -10.60 2.08 -18.17
N GLU A 35 -10.84 1.85 -19.46
CA GLU A 35 -11.69 0.76 -19.97
C GLU A 35 -11.01 -0.60 -19.91
N GLU A 36 -9.67 -0.65 -19.89
CA GLU A 36 -8.87 -1.87 -19.72
C GLU A 36 -8.64 -2.22 -18.24
N GLN A 37 -8.98 -1.30 -17.33
CA GLN A 37 -8.91 -1.59 -15.89
C GLN A 37 -9.92 -2.69 -15.54
N PRO A 38 -9.62 -3.53 -14.54
CA PRO A 38 -10.56 -4.52 -14.04
C PRO A 38 -11.88 -3.85 -13.64
N HIS A 39 -12.92 -4.09 -14.43
CA HIS A 39 -14.27 -3.67 -14.10
C HIS A 39 -14.90 -4.65 -13.12
N ARG A 40 -15.85 -4.13 -12.36
CA ARG A 40 -16.70 -4.97 -11.53
C ARG A 40 -17.49 -5.93 -12.44
N PRO A 41 -17.71 -7.19 -12.01
CA PRO A 41 -18.61 -8.10 -12.71
C PRO A 41 -20.00 -7.47 -12.94
N ASP A 42 -20.62 -7.76 -14.09
CA ASP A 42 -21.93 -7.23 -14.50
C ASP A 42 -23.07 -7.58 -13.54
N THR A 43 -22.88 -8.58 -12.69
CA THR A 43 -23.85 -8.99 -11.66
C THR A 43 -24.11 -7.91 -10.62
N GLY A 44 -23.31 -6.84 -10.56
CA GLY A 44 -23.49 -5.69 -9.65
C GLY A 44 -23.28 -6.03 -8.17
N ALA A 45 -23.25 -7.31 -7.83
CA ALA A 45 -23.01 -7.81 -6.49
C ALA A 45 -21.75 -7.18 -5.92
N LEU A 46 -21.87 -6.61 -4.70
CA LEU A 46 -20.77 -6.60 -3.72
C LEU A 46 -19.76 -7.71 -4.06
N PRO A 47 -18.47 -7.54 -4.46
CA PRO A 47 -17.52 -8.54 -4.00
C PRO A 47 -17.85 -8.69 -2.53
N GLY A 48 -18.29 -9.88 -2.13
CA GLY A 48 -18.77 -10.09 -0.76
C GLY A 48 -17.74 -9.49 0.20
N GLU A 49 -18.19 -9.05 1.37
CA GLU A 49 -17.26 -8.58 2.39
C GLU A 49 -16.21 -9.66 2.67
N THR A 50 -15.03 -9.55 2.04
CA THR A 50 -13.90 -10.41 2.33
C THR A 50 -13.24 -9.82 3.56
N SER A 51 -13.75 -10.21 4.73
CA SER A 51 -13.09 -9.91 5.99
C SER A 51 -11.92 -10.87 6.13
N GLU A 52 -10.71 -10.38 5.88
CA GLU A 52 -9.51 -11.09 6.30
C GLU A 52 -9.30 -10.83 7.80
N TYR A 53 -9.58 -11.85 8.61
CA TYR A 53 -9.24 -11.79 10.02
C TYR A 53 -7.74 -11.92 10.19
N ARG A 54 -7.22 -11.15 11.13
CA ARG A 54 -5.79 -11.05 11.37
C ARG A 54 -5.53 -11.47 12.82
N LYS A 55 -4.65 -12.46 13.02
CA LYS A 55 -4.26 -12.87 14.36
C LYS A 55 -3.59 -11.68 15.05
N PRO A 56 -4.03 -11.30 16.26
CA PRO A 56 -3.37 -10.24 17.01
C PRO A 56 -1.94 -10.67 17.34
N ALA A 57 -1.00 -9.75 17.23
CA ALA A 57 0.36 -9.99 17.71
C ALA A 57 0.34 -10.03 19.24
N GLU A 58 0.70 -11.17 19.83
CA GLU A 58 0.81 -11.26 21.29
C GLU A 58 2.06 -10.52 21.77
N MET A 59 1.87 -9.66 22.78
CA MET A 59 2.98 -8.97 23.43
C MET A 59 3.78 -9.98 24.26
N PRO A 60 5.12 -10.05 24.08
CA PRO A 60 5.94 -10.90 24.94
C PRO A 60 5.77 -10.49 26.40
N GLN A 61 5.44 -11.45 27.26
CA GLN A 61 5.38 -11.19 28.70
C GLN A 61 6.81 -11.05 29.24
N THR A 62 7.04 -10.02 30.05
CA THR A 62 8.33 -9.75 30.69
C THR A 62 8.19 -9.80 32.21
N ASP A 63 9.29 -10.07 32.90
CA ASP A 63 9.40 -10.18 34.36
C ASP A 63 9.20 -8.85 35.11
N GLY A 64 9.02 -7.74 34.38
CA GLY A 64 8.77 -6.41 34.91
C GLY A 64 10.03 -5.61 35.22
N GLU A 65 11.16 -6.28 35.48
CA GLU A 65 12.47 -5.62 35.57
C GLU A 65 13.02 -5.26 34.19
N HIS A 66 12.81 -6.13 33.19
CA HIS A 66 13.26 -5.90 31.82
C HIS A 66 12.14 -5.30 30.98
N ARG A 67 11.99 -3.97 31.04
CA ARG A 67 11.03 -3.26 30.17
C ARG A 67 11.41 -3.46 28.70
N LEU A 68 10.43 -3.86 27.90
CA LEU A 68 10.60 -4.01 26.45
C LEU A 68 10.64 -2.64 25.78
N MET A 69 11.72 -2.38 25.06
CA MET A 69 11.89 -1.20 24.21
C MET A 69 11.29 -1.47 22.82
N PRO A 70 10.87 -0.43 22.08
CA PRO A 70 10.22 -0.61 20.78
C PRO A 70 11.00 -1.48 19.79
N TYR A 71 12.34 -1.36 19.78
CA TYR A 71 13.22 -2.13 18.91
C TYR A 71 13.43 -3.59 19.34
N GLN A 72 12.96 -3.97 20.53
CA GLN A 72 13.00 -5.34 21.05
C GLN A 72 11.70 -6.10 20.75
N LEU A 73 10.65 -5.39 20.31
CA LEU A 73 9.45 -6.03 19.80
C LEU A 73 9.80 -6.68 18.47
N LYS A 74 9.62 -8.01 18.36
CA LYS A 74 9.68 -8.66 17.05
C LYS A 74 8.61 -8.01 16.17
N ASN A 75 8.96 -7.67 14.93
CA ASN A 75 7.99 -7.29 13.90
C ASN A 75 7.11 -8.51 13.60
N GLY A 76 6.14 -8.78 14.48
CA GLY A 76 5.13 -9.79 14.31
C GLY A 76 4.22 -9.34 13.18
N GLY A 77 4.56 -9.76 11.97
CA GLY A 77 3.59 -9.85 10.89
C GLY A 77 2.39 -10.61 11.46
N THR A 78 1.25 -9.96 11.44
CA THR A 78 0.03 -10.52 11.99
C THR A 78 -0.51 -11.48 10.94
N GLU A 79 -0.38 -12.78 11.22
CA GLU A 79 -0.82 -13.85 10.34
C GLU A 79 -2.31 -13.75 10.05
N THR A 80 -2.74 -14.19 8.86
CA THR A 80 -4.17 -14.35 8.58
C THR A 80 -4.75 -15.41 9.51
N SER A 81 -5.83 -15.07 10.22
CA SER A 81 -6.62 -15.99 11.02
C SER A 81 -7.67 -16.65 10.14
N SER A 82 -7.75 -17.98 10.18
CA SER A 82 -8.80 -18.73 9.50
C SER A 82 -10.15 -18.66 10.23
N ASP A 83 -10.14 -18.32 11.52
CA ASP A 83 -11.34 -18.28 12.35
C ASP A 83 -11.82 -16.85 12.62
N PRO A 84 -13.15 -16.63 12.64
CA PRO A 84 -13.72 -15.34 13.01
C PRO A 84 -13.47 -15.03 14.50
N PRO A 85 -13.24 -13.75 14.86
CA PRO A 85 -13.05 -13.34 16.24
C PRO A 85 -14.33 -13.56 17.07
N SER A 86 -14.14 -13.93 18.33
CA SER A 86 -15.23 -13.98 19.32
C SER A 86 -15.90 -12.62 19.45
N GLU A 87 -17.16 -12.59 19.93
CA GLU A 87 -17.91 -11.34 20.13
C GLU A 87 -17.16 -10.34 20.99
N GLU A 88 -16.49 -10.83 22.03
CA GLU A 88 -15.69 -10.00 22.91
C GLU A 88 -14.49 -9.36 22.19
N LYS A 89 -13.92 -10.03 21.19
CA LYS A 89 -12.83 -9.48 20.39
C LYS A 89 -13.36 -8.55 19.30
N ARG A 90 -14.56 -8.82 18.76
CA ARG A 90 -15.22 -7.96 17.77
C ARG A 90 -15.51 -6.56 18.31
N LYS A 91 -15.99 -6.42 19.55
CA LYS A 91 -16.24 -5.09 20.16
C LYS A 91 -14.99 -4.20 20.24
N TRP A 92 -13.80 -4.80 20.34
CA TRP A 92 -12.53 -4.08 20.43
C TRP A 92 -11.71 -4.10 19.13
N GLY A 93 -12.19 -4.79 18.09
CA GLY A 93 -11.47 -5.06 16.85
C GLY A 93 -11.46 -3.92 15.82
N GLY A 94 -12.05 -2.77 16.15
CA GLY A 94 -12.22 -1.66 15.22
C GLY A 94 -13.39 -1.86 14.25
N ILE A 95 -13.79 -0.76 13.60
CA ILE A 95 -14.83 -0.78 12.55
C ILE A 95 -14.25 -1.52 11.33
N SER A 96 -15.07 -2.34 10.68
CA SER A 96 -14.75 -2.99 9.40
C SER A 96 -14.02 -2.00 8.48
N SER A 97 -12.77 -2.29 8.12
CA SER A 97 -12.03 -1.47 7.18
C SER A 97 -12.71 -1.62 5.83
N GLY A 98 -13.49 -0.61 5.42
CA GLY A 98 -14.18 -0.59 4.15
C GLY A 98 -13.22 -0.85 2.99
N GLY A 99 -13.73 -1.55 1.97
CA GLY A 99 -12.96 -1.88 0.77
C GLY A 99 -12.32 -0.65 0.13
N PHE A 100 -11.18 -0.86 -0.53
CA PHE A 100 -10.36 0.19 -1.14
C PHE A 100 -11.23 1.21 -1.91
N GLY A 101 -11.29 2.45 -1.40
CA GLY A 101 -12.04 3.56 -2.01
C GLY A 101 -13.40 3.93 -1.39
N SER A 102 -13.93 3.20 -0.41
CA SER A 102 -15.20 3.58 0.25
C SER A 102 -14.98 4.64 1.33
N GLY A 103 -14.93 5.92 0.93
CA GLY A 103 -14.91 7.06 1.85
C GLY A 103 -16.23 7.33 2.58
N GLY A 104 -16.88 6.28 3.10
CA GLY A 104 -18.14 6.40 3.85
C GLY A 104 -17.90 6.41 5.35
N THR A 105 -18.43 7.41 6.06
CA THR A 105 -18.47 7.44 7.52
C THR A 105 -19.29 6.23 8.02
N GLY A 106 -18.68 5.36 8.83
CA GLY A 106 -19.36 4.20 9.40
C GLY A 106 -20.66 4.58 10.10
N HIS A 107 -21.73 3.83 9.83
CA HIS A 107 -23.01 3.96 10.53
C HIS A 107 -22.81 3.47 11.97
N GLY A 108 -23.10 4.34 12.93
CA GLY A 108 -23.17 3.98 14.35
C GLY A 108 -24.62 3.76 14.72
N ASP A 109 -24.98 2.51 14.97
CA ASP A 109 -26.15 2.11 15.75
C ASP A 109 -25.67 1.33 16.97
#